data_AF-A0AAN6N8Y8-F1
#
_entry.id   AF-A0AAN6N8Y8-F1
#
_cell.length_a   1.000
_cell.length_b   1.000
_cell.length_c   1.000
_cell.angle_alpha   90.00
_cell.angle_beta   90.00
_cell.angle_gamma   90.00
#
_symmetry.space_group_name_H-M   'P 1'
#
loop_
_entity.id
_entity.type
_entity.pdbx_description
1 polymer ?
#
loop_
_entity_poly.entity_id
_entity_poly.type
_entity_poly.pdbx_seq_one_letter_code
_entity_poly.pdbx_strand_id
1 'polypeptide(L)'
;MFALHRAGAGRRAAPAAAIGKWQHVLPNSKRWLGGLGLRKLLHTSPRLQRSSSNHDDISEDSDDGLIYPDPPTTAHSDLDSFLRYSERTGLDPKSTVFVGTHYEYTVAAALSRFGFRLRRIGGASDAGIDLLGTWSVSSAATPARPQFNLRALVQCKAIQKSAGPRLVRELEGAFVGAPAGWRGPGGLVGFLVADRPATKGIRESLGRSRWPMGFISCSRAGHVEQILWNRRAEDEGLQGLGVAMRYSQPQGEEATDEQQQQLVLTLNGKHLPYVQ
;
A
#
# COMPACT_ATOMS: atom_id res chain seq x y z
N MET A 1 -47.34 -50.01 -16.41
CA MET A 1 -46.68 -49.62 -15.14
C MET A 1 -45.19 -49.94 -15.29
N PHE A 2 -44.42 -49.05 -15.92
CA PHE A 2 -43.01 -49.29 -16.24
C PHE A 2 -42.12 -48.68 -15.15
N ALA A 3 -41.37 -49.54 -14.47
CA ALA A 3 -40.22 -49.17 -13.65
C ALA A 3 -38.95 -49.36 -14.48
N LEU A 4 -38.07 -48.37 -14.53
CA LEU A 4 -36.69 -48.56 -14.97
C LEU A 4 -35.71 -47.69 -14.18
N HIS A 5 -34.54 -48.29 -14.00
CA HIS A 5 -33.45 -47.98 -13.10
C HIS A 5 -32.80 -46.59 -13.23
N ARG A 6 -32.33 -46.09 -12.07
CA ARG A 6 -31.27 -45.08 -11.95
C ARG A 6 -29.89 -45.76 -11.97
N ALA A 7 -29.03 -45.31 -12.87
CA ALA A 7 -27.56 -45.29 -12.80
C ALA A 7 -27.13 -44.13 -13.72
N GLY A 8 -26.11 -43.31 -13.51
CA GLY A 8 -24.94 -43.35 -12.66
C GLY A 8 -23.80 -42.72 -13.46
N ALA A 9 -23.31 -41.56 -13.02
CA ALA A 9 -22.00 -40.93 -13.25
C ALA A 9 -21.40 -40.81 -14.68
N GLY A 10 -21.04 -39.57 -15.05
CA GLY A 10 -20.14 -39.29 -16.17
C GLY A 10 -19.90 -37.81 -16.45
N ARG A 11 -19.39 -37.03 -15.47
CA ARG A 11 -18.86 -35.68 -15.76
C ARG A 11 -17.34 -35.76 -15.89
N ARG A 12 -16.86 -35.48 -17.09
CA ARG A 12 -15.44 -35.27 -17.42
C ARG A 12 -14.91 -34.05 -16.64
N ALA A 13 -13.81 -34.25 -15.93
CA ALA A 13 -13.06 -33.19 -15.27
C ALA A 13 -12.24 -32.39 -16.31
N ALA A 14 -12.31 -31.07 -16.22
CA ALA A 14 -11.40 -30.15 -16.91
C ALA A 14 -10.18 -29.86 -16.01
N PRO A 15 -8.99 -29.58 -16.58
CA PRO A 15 -7.74 -29.57 -15.82
C PRO A 15 -7.61 -28.35 -14.90
N ALA A 16 -7.08 -28.60 -13.69
CA ALA A 16 -6.77 -27.61 -12.68
C ALA A 16 -5.66 -26.66 -13.18
N ALA A 17 -5.99 -25.37 -13.31
CA ALA A 17 -5.01 -24.32 -13.53
C ALA A 17 -4.17 -24.11 -12.26
N ALA A 18 -2.85 -24.08 -12.45
CA ALA A 18 -1.84 -24.00 -11.41
C ALA A 18 -2.04 -22.77 -10.49
N ILE A 19 -2.28 -23.03 -9.22
CA ILE A 19 -2.33 -22.03 -8.15
C ILE A 19 -0.88 -21.66 -7.81
N GLY A 20 -0.51 -20.41 -8.08
CA GLY A 20 0.80 -19.85 -7.73
C GLY A 20 1.05 -19.94 -6.22
N LYS A 21 2.21 -20.49 -5.86
CA LYS A 21 2.69 -20.60 -4.47
C LYS A 21 2.90 -19.20 -3.90
N TRP A 22 2.13 -18.85 -2.86
CA TRP A 22 2.47 -17.75 -1.95
C TRP A 22 3.72 -18.16 -1.17
N GLN A 23 4.85 -17.50 -1.42
CA GLN A 23 6.08 -17.77 -0.69
C GLN A 23 5.96 -17.27 0.74
N HIS A 24 5.78 -18.20 1.67
CA HIS A 24 6.20 -18.02 3.06
C HIS A 24 7.71 -18.25 3.09
N VAL A 25 8.50 -17.21 3.40
CA VAL A 25 9.95 -17.33 3.57
C VAL A 25 10.25 -17.39 5.07
N LEU A 26 10.61 -18.58 5.55
CA LEU A 26 11.40 -18.77 6.77
C LEU A 26 12.87 -18.93 6.35
N PRO A 27 13.85 -18.44 7.12
CA PRO A 27 15.24 -18.37 6.67
C PRO A 27 15.94 -19.70 6.91
N ASN A 28 16.65 -20.20 5.90
CA ASN A 28 17.77 -21.11 6.15
C ASN A 28 19.00 -20.66 5.36
N SER A 29 20.00 -20.25 6.12
CA SER A 29 21.34 -19.92 5.67
C SER A 29 22.01 -21.11 5.01
N LYS A 30 22.76 -20.87 3.92
CA LYS A 30 24.09 -21.45 3.66
C LYS A 30 24.75 -20.85 2.42
N ARG A 31 25.90 -20.20 2.69
CA ARG A 31 27.12 -19.96 1.88
C ARG A 31 27.07 -20.34 0.40
N TRP A 32 27.48 -19.40 -0.45
CA TRP A 32 28.39 -19.66 -1.58
C TRP A 32 29.46 -18.57 -1.68
N LEU A 33 30.71 -19.03 -1.73
CA LEU A 33 31.92 -18.27 -2.04
C LEU A 33 32.19 -18.36 -3.55
N GLY A 34 32.75 -17.29 -4.10
CA GLY A 34 33.68 -17.39 -5.23
C GLY A 34 33.27 -16.67 -6.50
N GLY A 35 34.23 -15.93 -7.06
CA GLY A 35 34.29 -15.69 -8.50
C GLY A 35 34.57 -14.25 -8.91
N LEU A 36 35.85 -13.92 -9.06
CA LEU A 36 36.36 -12.70 -9.68
C LEU A 36 35.88 -12.52 -11.13
N GLY A 37 35.79 -11.27 -11.58
CA GLY A 37 35.58 -10.92 -12.98
C GLY A 37 35.77 -9.43 -13.27
N LEU A 38 37.00 -8.93 -13.18
CA LEU A 38 37.42 -7.62 -13.65
C LEU A 38 37.26 -7.52 -15.18
N ARG A 39 36.56 -6.51 -15.71
CA ARG A 39 36.90 -5.87 -16.99
C ARG A 39 36.55 -4.38 -17.00
N LYS A 40 37.60 -3.58 -17.11
CA LYS A 40 37.62 -2.15 -17.42
C LYS A 40 37.15 -1.92 -18.86
N LEU A 41 36.34 -0.90 -19.09
CA LEU A 41 36.33 -0.14 -20.34
C LEU A 41 36.14 1.35 -20.01
N LEU A 42 36.85 2.16 -20.79
CA LEU A 42 37.34 3.50 -20.50
C LEU A 42 36.91 4.43 -21.64
N HIS A 43 36.61 5.69 -21.29
CA HIS A 43 36.42 6.89 -22.14
C HIS A 43 35.15 6.87 -23.03
N THR A 44 34.43 7.98 -23.27
CA THR A 44 34.81 9.37 -23.52
C THR A 44 33.65 10.33 -23.19
N SER A 45 33.96 11.48 -22.58
CA SER A 45 33.05 12.63 -22.42
C SER A 45 33.02 13.53 -23.67
N PRO A 46 31.95 14.30 -23.87
CA PRO A 46 32.08 15.64 -24.43
C PRO A 46 31.41 16.72 -23.55
N ARG A 47 32.27 17.66 -23.13
CA ARG A 47 32.16 19.13 -23.20
C ARG A 47 30.83 19.82 -22.85
N LEU A 48 30.90 20.60 -21.76
CA LEU A 48 29.98 21.66 -21.37
C LEU A 48 29.71 22.67 -22.51
N GLN A 49 28.44 23.00 -22.71
CA GLN A 49 28.00 24.31 -23.17
C GLN A 49 27.19 24.98 -22.08
N ARG A 50 27.62 26.20 -21.75
CA ARG A 50 27.04 27.12 -20.78
C ARG A 50 26.01 27.97 -21.53
N SER A 51 24.74 27.87 -21.15
CA SER A 51 23.72 28.85 -21.53
C SER A 51 23.04 29.36 -20.27
N SER A 52 23.27 30.63 -19.98
CA SER A 52 22.61 31.42 -18.95
C SER A 52 21.23 31.86 -19.41
N SER A 53 20.21 31.68 -18.59
CA SER A 53 19.09 32.64 -18.47
C SER A 53 18.21 32.27 -17.27
N ASN A 54 18.03 33.27 -16.41
CA ASN A 54 17.15 33.30 -15.25
C ASN A 54 15.71 32.87 -15.61
N HIS A 55 15.07 32.08 -14.74
CA HIS A 55 13.67 32.28 -14.33
C HIS A 55 13.32 31.36 -13.15
N ASP A 56 12.89 32.01 -12.08
CA ASP A 56 11.93 31.58 -11.05
C ASP A 56 12.11 30.20 -10.43
N ASP A 57 12.78 30.22 -9.28
CA ASP A 57 12.88 29.12 -8.33
C ASP A 57 11.52 28.94 -7.62
N ILE A 58 10.57 28.30 -8.31
CA ILE A 58 9.37 27.72 -7.70
C ILE A 58 9.72 26.29 -7.33
N SER A 59 10.21 26.11 -6.11
CA SER A 59 10.27 24.81 -5.44
C SER A 59 8.87 24.44 -4.95
N GLU A 60 8.00 24.00 -5.86
CA GLU A 60 6.76 23.29 -5.51
C GLU A 60 6.95 21.81 -5.83
N ASP A 61 6.83 20.99 -4.79
CA ASP A 61 6.83 19.52 -4.79
C ASP A 61 5.76 19.05 -5.79
N SER A 62 6.16 18.82 -7.05
CA SER A 62 5.22 18.67 -8.16
C SER A 62 4.46 17.36 -8.04
N ASP A 63 3.29 17.42 -7.42
CA ASP A 63 2.28 16.37 -7.38
C ASP A 63 1.68 16.18 -8.79
N ASP A 64 2.50 15.84 -9.79
CA ASP A 64 2.20 15.46 -11.19
C ASP A 64 0.96 16.10 -11.87
N GLY A 65 0.61 17.34 -11.51
CA GLY A 65 -0.64 17.98 -11.92
C GLY A 65 -1.92 17.25 -11.47
N LEU A 66 -1.86 16.45 -10.41
CA LEU A 66 -2.98 15.72 -9.84
C LEU A 66 -4.00 16.69 -9.22
N ILE A 67 -5.25 16.59 -9.68
CA ILE A 67 -6.38 17.32 -9.11
C ILE A 67 -7.04 16.44 -8.06
N TYR A 68 -7.02 16.90 -6.80
CA TYR A 68 -7.71 16.23 -5.71
C TYR A 68 -9.14 16.75 -5.61
N PRO A 69 -10.10 15.90 -5.19
CA PRO A 69 -11.39 16.37 -4.71
C PRO A 69 -11.21 17.34 -3.54
N ASP A 70 -12.20 18.21 -3.36
CA ASP A 70 -12.26 19.07 -2.18
C ASP A 70 -12.30 18.21 -0.91
N PRO A 71 -11.61 18.64 0.16
CA PRO A 71 -11.68 17.94 1.42
C PRO A 71 -13.13 17.98 1.95
N PRO A 72 -13.57 16.94 2.66
CA PRO A 72 -14.93 16.84 3.19
C PRO A 72 -15.25 17.91 4.25
N THR A 73 -14.21 18.56 4.78
CA THR A 73 -14.31 19.66 5.75
C THR A 73 -13.02 20.47 5.76
N THR A 74 -13.11 21.74 6.18
CA THR A 74 -11.96 22.62 6.44
C THR A 74 -11.58 22.65 7.93
N ALA A 75 -12.32 21.94 8.80
CA ALA A 75 -12.13 21.99 10.24
C ALA A 75 -10.91 21.21 10.76
N HIS A 76 -10.42 20.23 9.99
CA HIS A 76 -9.27 19.41 10.30
C HIS A 76 -8.66 18.79 9.04
N SER A 77 -7.36 18.57 9.03
CA SER A 77 -6.59 18.05 7.90
C SER A 77 -5.66 16.88 8.27
N ASP A 78 -5.49 16.63 9.56
CA ASP A 78 -4.61 15.63 10.14
C ASP A 78 -5.16 15.13 11.48
N LEU A 79 -4.48 14.14 12.09
CA LEU A 79 -4.94 13.54 13.34
C LEU A 79 -5.02 14.55 14.49
N ASP A 80 -4.02 15.42 14.60
CA ASP A 80 -3.89 16.38 15.70
C ASP A 80 -4.97 17.47 15.65
N SER A 81 -5.18 18.07 14.47
CA SER A 81 -6.29 19.00 14.22
C SER A 81 -7.66 18.35 14.40
N PHE A 82 -7.82 17.07 14.02
CA PHE A 82 -9.06 16.32 14.25
C PHE A 82 -9.34 16.09 15.74
N LEU A 83 -8.33 15.72 16.53
CA LEU A 83 -8.49 15.55 17.97
C LEU A 83 -8.89 16.86 18.65
N ARG A 84 -8.23 17.98 18.34
CA ARG A 84 -8.63 19.31 18.84
C ARG A 84 -10.06 19.69 18.43
N TYR A 85 -10.44 19.38 17.19
CA TYR A 85 -11.80 19.59 16.71
C TYR A 85 -12.82 18.76 17.52
N SER A 86 -12.51 17.49 17.77
CA SER A 86 -13.41 16.58 18.51
C SER A 86 -13.62 17.04 19.96
N GLU A 87 -12.56 17.50 20.63
CA GLU A 87 -12.63 18.04 21.98
C GLU A 87 -13.47 19.31 22.03
N ARG A 88 -13.20 20.26 21.12
CA ARG A 88 -13.92 21.54 21.06
C ARG A 88 -15.41 21.38 20.77
N THR A 89 -15.77 20.40 19.95
CA THR A 89 -17.17 20.16 19.54
C THR A 89 -17.90 19.14 20.41
N GLY A 90 -17.19 18.46 21.33
CA GLY A 90 -17.75 17.39 22.15
C GLY A 90 -18.17 16.16 21.34
N LEU A 91 -17.49 15.87 20.22
CA LEU A 91 -17.77 14.71 19.39
C LEU A 91 -17.50 13.42 20.19
N ASP A 92 -18.51 12.56 20.32
CA ASP A 92 -18.40 11.31 21.08
C ASP A 92 -17.29 10.41 20.50
N PRO A 93 -16.24 10.07 21.29
CA PRO A 93 -15.16 9.18 20.88
C PRO A 93 -15.60 7.76 20.48
N LYS A 94 -16.82 7.37 20.85
CA LYS A 94 -17.42 6.06 20.49
C LYS A 94 -18.28 6.13 19.23
N SER A 95 -18.55 7.32 18.70
CA SER A 95 -19.33 7.49 17.48
C SER A 95 -18.59 6.88 16.28
N THR A 96 -19.36 6.41 15.30
CA THR A 96 -18.80 5.87 14.04
C THR A 96 -18.01 6.91 13.27
N VAL A 97 -18.43 8.18 13.32
CA VAL A 97 -17.72 9.31 12.71
C VAL A 97 -16.36 9.49 13.36
N PHE A 98 -16.29 9.52 14.70
CA PHE A 98 -15.02 9.65 15.39
C PHE A 98 -14.09 8.48 15.10
N VAL A 99 -14.58 7.26 15.28
CA VAL A 99 -13.77 6.04 15.12
C VAL A 99 -13.26 5.91 13.68
N GLY A 100 -14.10 6.19 12.68
CA GLY A 100 -13.70 6.17 11.27
C GLY A 100 -12.66 7.24 10.94
N THR A 101 -12.97 8.50 11.25
CA THR A 101 -12.09 9.64 10.94
C THR A 101 -10.74 9.53 11.65
N HIS A 102 -10.74 9.14 12.93
CA HIS A 102 -9.51 8.88 13.67
C HIS A 102 -8.67 7.79 13.00
N TYR A 103 -9.31 6.69 12.59
CA TYR A 103 -8.61 5.57 11.97
C TYR A 103 -8.02 5.95 10.60
N GLU A 104 -8.75 6.68 9.78
CA GLU A 104 -8.28 7.20 8.49
C GLU A 104 -7.02 8.07 8.65
N TYR A 105 -7.02 9.02 9.60
CA TYR A 105 -5.84 9.84 9.87
C TYR A 105 -4.68 9.04 10.45
N THR A 106 -4.97 8.07 11.32
CA THR A 106 -3.95 7.17 11.86
C THR A 106 -3.28 6.37 10.74
N VAL A 107 -4.06 5.84 9.79
CA VAL A 107 -3.56 5.11 8.62
C VAL A 107 -2.72 6.03 7.73
N ALA A 108 -3.19 7.24 7.43
CA ALA A 108 -2.43 8.20 6.63
C ALA A 108 -1.05 8.51 7.26
N ALA A 109 -1.03 8.76 8.57
CA ALA A 109 0.21 9.01 9.31
C ALA A 109 1.12 7.78 9.40
N ALA A 110 0.56 6.58 9.56
CA ALA A 110 1.34 5.35 9.61
C ALA A 110 1.99 5.02 8.25
N LEU A 111 1.25 5.22 7.16
CA LEU A 111 1.71 4.91 5.81
C LEU A 111 2.74 5.92 5.28
N SER A 112 2.82 7.13 5.83
CA SER A 112 3.82 8.12 5.40
C SER A 112 5.26 7.62 5.54
N ARG A 113 5.53 6.84 6.58
CA ARG A 113 6.84 6.18 6.83
C ARG A 113 7.24 5.22 5.71
N PHE A 114 6.28 4.74 4.93
CA PHE A 114 6.47 3.85 3.78
C PHE A 114 6.49 4.61 2.44
N GLY A 115 6.53 5.94 2.47
CA GLY A 115 6.58 6.81 1.28
C GLY A 115 5.23 7.20 0.70
N PHE A 116 4.15 6.98 1.45
CA PHE A 116 2.83 7.44 1.04
C PHE A 116 2.62 8.92 1.41
N ARG A 117 2.11 9.72 0.47
CA ARG A 117 1.59 11.06 0.74
C ARG A 117 0.10 11.04 0.47
N LEU A 118 -0.69 10.91 1.54
CA LEU A 118 -2.14 10.68 1.46
C LEU A 118 -2.93 11.85 2.03
N ARG A 119 -4.00 12.21 1.33
CA ARG A 119 -4.99 13.20 1.75
C ARG A 119 -6.30 12.49 2.03
N ARG A 120 -6.95 12.86 3.15
CA ARG A 120 -8.29 12.39 3.47
C ARG A 120 -9.31 13.04 2.54
N ILE A 121 -10.08 12.21 1.85
CA ILE A 121 -11.23 12.64 1.02
C ILE A 121 -12.53 11.95 1.45
N GLY A 122 -12.46 11.00 2.39
CA GLY A 122 -13.60 10.22 2.87
C GLY A 122 -14.73 11.07 3.45
N GLY A 123 -15.95 10.80 3.02
CA GLY A 123 -17.12 11.63 3.29
C GLY A 123 -18.35 11.19 2.51
N ALA A 124 -19.38 12.04 2.47
CA ALA A 124 -20.55 11.72 1.65
C ALA A 124 -20.15 11.66 0.16
N SER A 125 -20.56 10.59 -0.54
CA SER A 125 -20.33 10.39 -1.98
C SER A 125 -18.85 10.20 -2.40
N ASP A 126 -18.00 9.71 -1.52
CA ASP A 126 -16.57 9.44 -1.76
C ASP A 126 -16.26 8.19 -2.62
N ALA A 127 -17.29 7.53 -3.15
CA ALA A 127 -17.22 6.27 -3.89
C ALA A 127 -16.48 5.13 -3.13
N GLY A 128 -16.38 5.23 -1.80
CA GLY A 128 -15.65 4.28 -0.95
C GLY A 128 -14.14 4.51 -0.92
N ILE A 129 -13.65 5.69 -1.30
CA ILE A 129 -12.25 6.11 -1.18
C ILE A 129 -12.11 7.02 0.04
N ASP A 130 -11.41 6.55 1.07
CA ASP A 130 -11.23 7.33 2.30
C ASP A 130 -9.99 8.23 2.23
N LEU A 131 -8.89 7.71 1.67
CA LEU A 131 -7.67 8.46 1.42
C LEU A 131 -7.22 8.33 -0.03
N LEU A 132 -6.58 9.39 -0.53
CA LEU A 132 -6.13 9.48 -1.92
C LEU A 132 -4.79 10.22 -1.95
N GLY A 133 -3.86 9.79 -2.81
CA GLY A 133 -2.54 10.42 -2.84
C GLY A 133 -1.51 9.68 -3.69
N THR A 134 -0.24 9.88 -3.38
CA THR A 134 0.88 9.24 -4.08
C THR A 134 1.63 8.28 -3.18
N TRP A 135 2.28 7.30 -3.79
CA TRP A 135 3.22 6.39 -3.14
C TRP A 135 4.54 6.42 -3.90
N SER A 136 5.52 7.10 -3.30
CA SER A 136 6.85 7.25 -3.85
C SER A 136 7.82 6.41 -3.02
N VAL A 137 8.46 5.44 -3.64
CA VAL A 137 9.46 4.60 -2.96
C VAL A 137 10.84 4.88 -3.55
N SER A 138 11.73 5.39 -2.71
CA SER A 138 13.12 5.68 -3.08
C SER A 138 14.05 4.59 -2.55
N SER A 139 14.98 4.15 -3.41
CA SER A 139 16.06 3.24 -3.00
C SER A 139 17.17 4.02 -2.30
N ALA A 140 17.82 3.42 -1.29
CA ALA A 140 18.99 4.01 -0.64
C ALA A 140 20.16 4.28 -1.62
N ALA A 141 20.20 3.59 -2.77
CA ALA A 141 21.20 3.84 -3.81
C ALA A 141 20.89 5.09 -4.66
N THR A 142 19.64 5.56 -4.67
CA THR A 142 19.18 6.68 -5.50
C THR A 142 18.17 7.54 -4.74
N PRO A 143 18.50 8.08 -3.55
CA PRO A 143 17.54 8.78 -2.70
C PRO A 143 16.94 10.04 -3.37
N ALA A 144 17.68 10.65 -4.30
CA ALA A 144 17.27 11.86 -5.01
C ALA A 144 16.23 11.62 -6.14
N ARG A 145 15.90 10.37 -6.48
CA ARG A 145 14.86 10.07 -7.49
C ARG A 145 14.00 8.88 -7.04
N PRO A 146 12.67 9.04 -6.95
CA PRO A 146 11.79 7.92 -6.62
C PRO A 146 11.94 6.84 -7.70
N GLN A 147 12.03 5.59 -7.27
CA GLN A 147 12.16 4.46 -8.17
C GLN A 147 10.83 4.14 -8.87
N PHE A 148 9.73 4.37 -8.17
CA PHE A 148 8.40 4.42 -8.73
C PHE A 148 7.59 5.47 -7.98
N ASN A 149 6.67 6.10 -8.69
CA ASN A 149 5.74 7.08 -8.17
C ASN A 149 4.34 6.68 -8.62
N LEU A 150 3.65 5.92 -7.77
CA LEU A 150 2.31 5.42 -8.06
C LEU A 150 1.27 6.34 -7.45
N ARG A 151 0.11 6.39 -8.08
CA ARG A 151 -1.08 6.95 -7.42
C ARG A 151 -1.68 5.90 -6.52
N ALA A 152 -2.21 6.31 -5.39
CA ALA A 152 -2.78 5.44 -4.38
C ALA A 152 -4.19 5.90 -4.03
N LEU A 153 -5.15 4.99 -4.13
CA LEU A 153 -6.45 5.11 -3.46
C LEU A 153 -6.48 4.14 -2.28
N VAL A 154 -7.08 4.55 -1.18
CA VAL A 154 -7.07 3.79 0.06
C VAL A 154 -8.46 3.80 0.67
N GLN A 155 -8.97 2.60 0.95
CA GLN A 155 -10.17 2.40 1.73
C GLN A 155 -9.79 1.90 3.13
N CYS A 156 -10.20 2.63 4.16
CA CYS A 156 -9.93 2.35 5.55
C CYS A 156 -11.15 1.69 6.19
N LYS A 157 -10.91 0.61 6.95
CA LYS A 157 -11.95 -0.07 7.70
C LYS A 157 -11.48 -0.40 9.10
N ALA A 158 -11.99 0.32 10.10
CA ALA A 158 -11.86 -0.05 11.50
C ALA A 158 -12.89 -1.16 11.82
N ILE A 159 -12.51 -2.43 11.66
CA ILE A 159 -13.46 -3.55 11.73
C ILE A 159 -13.44 -4.17 13.13
N GLN A 160 -14.61 -4.30 13.75
CA GLN A 160 -14.73 -5.08 14.99
C GLN A 160 -14.56 -6.60 14.77
N LYS A 161 -14.85 -7.07 13.55
CA LYS A 161 -14.76 -8.47 13.10
C LYS A 161 -13.67 -8.62 12.01
N SER A 162 -13.54 -9.80 11.44
CA SER A 162 -12.58 -10.05 10.36
C SER A 162 -13.01 -9.43 9.02
N ALA A 163 -12.05 -8.87 8.28
CA ALA A 163 -12.23 -8.45 6.89
C ALA A 163 -12.64 -9.63 5.97
N GLY A 164 -13.69 -9.44 5.17
CA GLY A 164 -14.22 -10.47 4.27
C GLY A 164 -14.15 -10.08 2.79
N PRO A 165 -14.30 -11.06 1.86
CA PRO A 165 -14.22 -10.85 0.40
C PRO A 165 -15.11 -9.76 -0.19
N ARG A 166 -16.14 -9.33 0.53
CA ARG A 166 -17.03 -8.22 0.15
C ARG A 166 -16.25 -6.90 0.05
N LEU A 167 -15.32 -6.65 0.97
CA LEU A 167 -14.56 -5.39 1.00
C LEU A 167 -13.65 -5.25 -0.24
N VAL A 168 -13.11 -6.36 -0.74
CA VAL A 168 -12.34 -6.34 -2.00
C VAL A 168 -13.23 -5.88 -3.16
N ARG A 169 -14.48 -6.38 -3.26
CA ARG A 169 -15.44 -5.96 -4.29
C ARG A 169 -15.88 -4.51 -4.15
N GLU A 170 -16.01 -4.01 -2.92
CA GLU A 170 -16.27 -2.59 -2.66
C GLU A 170 -15.10 -1.74 -3.15
N LEU A 171 -13.86 -2.14 -2.86
CA LEU A 171 -12.66 -1.48 -3.36
C LEU A 171 -12.52 -1.55 -4.89
N GLU A 172 -12.94 -2.64 -5.55
CA GLU A 172 -13.03 -2.70 -7.02
C GLU A 172 -13.98 -1.62 -7.58
N GLY A 173 -15.07 -1.33 -6.85
CA GLY A 173 -15.97 -0.22 -7.17
C GLY A 173 -15.31 1.15 -6.96
N ALA A 174 -14.49 1.30 -5.92
CA ALA A 174 -13.76 2.54 -5.65
C ALA A 174 -12.77 2.90 -6.76
N PHE A 175 -12.16 1.90 -7.42
CA PHE A 175 -11.43 2.19 -8.67
C PHE A 175 -12.31 2.92 -9.66
N VAL A 176 -13.54 2.44 -9.90
CA VAL A 176 -14.48 3.04 -10.88
C VAL A 176 -14.81 4.49 -10.54
N GLY A 177 -14.93 4.80 -9.25
CA GLY A 177 -15.14 6.16 -8.75
C GLY A 177 -13.88 6.99 -8.53
N ALA A 178 -12.69 6.53 -8.93
CA ALA A 178 -11.47 7.32 -8.80
C ALA A 178 -11.62 8.68 -9.52
N PRO A 179 -11.13 9.79 -8.95
CA PRO A 179 -11.35 11.11 -9.54
C PRO A 179 -10.76 11.26 -10.93
N ALA A 180 -11.25 12.24 -11.69
CA ALA A 180 -10.79 12.50 -13.04
C ALA A 180 -9.27 12.72 -13.07
N GLY A 181 -8.62 12.13 -14.08
CA GLY A 181 -7.18 12.21 -14.23
C GLY A 181 -6.39 11.21 -13.39
N TRP A 182 -6.94 10.58 -12.34
CA TRP A 182 -6.22 9.64 -11.46
C TRP A 182 -5.89 8.30 -12.12
N ARG A 183 -6.78 7.83 -12.98
CA ARG A 183 -6.54 6.68 -13.85
C ARG A 183 -5.78 7.17 -15.08
N GLY A 184 -4.51 6.82 -15.20
CA GLY A 184 -3.70 7.29 -16.31
C GLY A 184 -2.25 6.81 -16.28
N PRO A 185 -1.41 7.36 -17.17
CA PRO A 185 0.02 7.12 -17.16
C PRO A 185 0.62 7.42 -15.77
N GLY A 186 1.50 6.55 -15.29
CA GLY A 186 2.05 6.60 -13.91
C GLY A 186 1.41 5.60 -12.94
N GLY A 187 0.26 5.02 -13.33
CA GLY A 187 -0.35 3.89 -12.65
C GLY A 187 -1.05 4.21 -11.33
N LEU A 188 -2.05 3.40 -11.02
CA LEU A 188 -2.90 3.56 -9.84
C LEU A 188 -2.98 2.24 -9.11
N VAL A 189 -2.66 2.22 -7.81
CA VAL A 189 -2.83 1.07 -6.94
C VAL A 189 -3.87 1.38 -5.85
N GLY A 190 -4.65 0.37 -5.48
CA GLY A 190 -5.70 0.50 -4.48
C GLY A 190 -5.42 -0.36 -3.26
N PHE A 191 -5.52 0.21 -2.05
CA PHE A 191 -5.30 -0.52 -0.81
C PHE A 191 -6.56 -0.59 0.04
N LEU A 192 -6.90 -1.81 0.50
CA LEU A 192 -7.82 -2.00 1.61
C LEU A 192 -7.00 -2.04 2.90
N VAL A 193 -7.26 -1.12 3.82
CA VAL A 193 -6.57 -1.05 5.12
C VAL A 193 -7.55 -1.43 6.22
N ALA A 194 -7.16 -2.37 7.07
CA ALA A 194 -7.96 -2.76 8.22
C ALA A 194 -7.11 -3.00 9.47
N ASP A 195 -7.75 -2.97 10.64
CA ASP A 195 -7.11 -3.14 11.95
C ASP A 195 -6.85 -4.61 12.33
N ARG A 196 -6.96 -5.52 11.34
CA ARG A 196 -6.73 -6.96 11.47
C ARG A 196 -6.04 -7.50 10.22
N PRO A 197 -5.18 -8.54 10.35
CA PRO A 197 -4.57 -9.19 9.19
C PRO A 197 -5.58 -9.76 8.19
N ALA A 198 -5.16 -9.84 6.93
CA ALA A 198 -5.99 -10.37 5.86
C ALA A 198 -6.44 -11.80 6.17
N THR A 199 -7.71 -12.09 5.92
CA THR A 199 -8.21 -13.48 5.94
C THR A 199 -7.80 -14.21 4.65
N LYS A 200 -7.95 -15.55 4.64
CA LYS A 200 -7.79 -16.34 3.42
C LYS A 200 -8.72 -15.84 2.30
N GLY A 201 -9.96 -15.49 2.64
CA GLY A 201 -10.93 -14.97 1.68
C GLY A 201 -10.50 -13.63 1.07
N ILE A 202 -9.91 -12.73 1.86
CA ILE A 202 -9.34 -11.47 1.34
C ILE A 202 -8.19 -11.76 0.37
N ARG A 203 -7.22 -12.58 0.77
CA ARG A 203 -6.07 -12.93 -0.08
C ARG A 203 -6.50 -13.55 -1.42
N GLU A 204 -7.43 -14.50 -1.38
CA GLU A 204 -7.95 -15.15 -2.58
C GLU A 204 -8.72 -14.18 -3.49
N SER A 205 -9.53 -13.29 -2.91
CA SER A 205 -10.25 -12.30 -3.70
C SER A 205 -9.33 -11.24 -4.30
N LEU A 206 -8.33 -10.75 -3.57
CA LEU A 206 -7.31 -9.85 -4.11
C LEU A 206 -6.56 -10.49 -5.27
N GLY A 207 -6.16 -11.77 -5.13
CA GLY A 207 -5.46 -12.50 -6.18
C GLY A 207 -6.30 -12.75 -7.44
N ARG A 208 -7.64 -12.74 -7.34
CA ARG A 208 -8.55 -12.89 -8.49
C ARG A 208 -8.94 -11.55 -9.13
N SER A 209 -8.73 -10.43 -8.44
CA SER A 209 -9.09 -9.12 -8.98
C SER A 209 -8.23 -8.77 -10.19
N ARG A 210 -8.85 -8.05 -11.14
CA ARG A 210 -8.15 -7.52 -12.32
C ARG A 210 -7.50 -6.16 -12.06
N TRP A 211 -7.90 -5.52 -10.97
CA TRP A 211 -7.35 -4.23 -10.55
C TRP A 211 -6.03 -4.43 -9.80
N PRO A 212 -5.05 -3.50 -9.94
CA PRO A 212 -3.82 -3.47 -9.16
C PRO A 212 -4.11 -3.12 -7.69
N MET A 213 -4.14 -4.12 -6.82
CA MET A 213 -4.64 -3.96 -5.46
C MET A 213 -3.75 -4.57 -4.40
N GLY A 214 -3.83 -4.02 -3.19
CA GLY A 214 -3.24 -4.58 -2.00
C GLY A 214 -4.10 -4.48 -0.76
N PHE A 215 -3.57 -5.04 0.31
CA PHE A 215 -4.15 -5.00 1.65
C PHE A 215 -3.07 -4.64 2.66
N ILE A 216 -3.46 -3.84 3.64
CA ILE A 216 -2.59 -3.43 4.74
C ILE A 216 -3.31 -3.72 6.06
N SER A 217 -2.66 -4.46 6.95
CA SER A 217 -3.05 -4.50 8.37
C SER A 217 -2.37 -3.35 9.08
N CYS A 218 -3.16 -2.39 9.57
CA CYS A 218 -2.68 -1.27 10.36
C CYS A 218 -3.51 -1.17 11.63
N SER A 219 -2.89 -1.36 12.79
CA SER A 219 -3.56 -1.26 14.07
C SER A 219 -4.10 0.16 14.30
N ARG A 220 -5.03 0.29 15.26
CA ARG A 220 -5.59 1.61 15.64
C ARG A 220 -4.58 2.54 16.31
N ALA A 221 -3.43 2.01 16.71
CA ALA A 221 -2.29 2.78 17.21
C ALA A 221 -1.29 3.16 16.11
N GLY A 222 -1.57 2.80 14.84
CA GLY A 222 -0.70 3.14 13.70
C GLY A 222 0.44 2.15 13.45
N HIS A 223 0.38 0.93 14.01
CA HIS A 223 1.36 -0.11 13.73
C HIS A 223 0.97 -0.87 12.46
N VAL A 224 1.84 -0.84 11.45
CA VAL A 224 1.66 -1.63 10.22
C VAL A 224 2.23 -3.03 10.42
N GLU A 225 1.36 -4.02 10.38
CA GLU A 225 1.67 -5.43 10.73
C GLU A 225 1.75 -6.34 9.50
N GLN A 226 1.10 -5.95 8.41
CA GLN A 226 1.07 -6.71 7.17
C GLN A 226 0.86 -5.78 6.00
N ILE A 227 1.63 -5.99 4.93
CA ILE A 227 1.39 -5.40 3.62
C ILE A 227 1.41 -6.56 2.61
N LEU A 228 0.46 -6.59 1.70
CA LEU A 228 0.41 -7.53 0.59
C LEU A 228 -0.24 -6.89 -0.63
N TRP A 229 0.08 -7.38 -1.81
CA TRP A 229 -0.53 -6.93 -3.06
C TRP A 229 -0.65 -8.08 -4.05
N ASN A 230 -1.51 -7.90 -5.05
CA ASN A 230 -1.70 -8.87 -6.11
C ASN A 230 -0.72 -8.64 -7.27
N ARG A 231 -0.64 -9.63 -8.17
CA ARG A 231 0.20 -9.56 -9.36
C ARG A 231 -0.07 -8.34 -10.23
N ARG A 232 -1.32 -7.86 -10.29
CA ARG A 232 -1.69 -6.68 -11.07
C ARG A 232 -1.01 -5.43 -10.53
N ALA A 233 -0.83 -5.30 -9.21
CA ALA A 233 -0.08 -4.21 -8.63
C ALA A 233 1.43 -4.29 -8.95
N GLU A 234 1.99 -5.50 -9.06
CA GLU A 234 3.35 -5.69 -9.56
C GLU A 234 3.47 -5.20 -11.00
N ASP A 235 2.55 -5.61 -11.88
CA ASP A 235 2.49 -5.18 -13.29
C ASP A 235 2.40 -3.65 -13.42
N GLU A 236 1.77 -2.97 -12.45
CA GLU A 236 1.58 -1.51 -12.44
C GLU A 236 2.82 -0.73 -11.98
N GLY A 237 3.80 -1.40 -11.35
CA GLY A 237 5.04 -0.76 -10.91
C GLY A 237 5.65 -1.30 -9.62
N LEU A 238 5.00 -2.23 -8.92
CA LEU A 238 5.54 -2.82 -7.69
C LEU A 238 6.51 -3.98 -7.93
N GLN A 239 6.93 -4.24 -9.17
CA GLN A 239 7.93 -5.26 -9.48
C GLN A 239 9.21 -5.06 -8.67
N GLY A 240 9.66 -6.12 -8.02
CA GLY A 240 10.86 -6.12 -7.18
C GLY A 240 10.65 -5.53 -5.79
N LEU A 241 9.53 -4.85 -5.52
CA LEU A 241 9.15 -4.50 -4.15
C LEU A 241 8.78 -5.79 -3.40
N GLY A 242 9.03 -5.81 -2.10
CA GLY A 242 8.67 -6.90 -1.20
C GLY A 242 8.53 -6.40 0.23
N VAL A 243 8.11 -7.28 1.13
CA VAL A 243 7.89 -6.97 2.55
C VAL A 243 8.74 -7.91 3.39
N ALA A 244 9.43 -7.38 4.38
CA ALA A 244 10.23 -8.14 5.33
C ALA A 244 10.02 -7.65 6.76
N MET A 245 10.39 -8.48 7.74
CA MET A 245 10.46 -8.08 9.14
C MET A 245 11.90 -7.74 9.50
N ARG A 246 12.11 -6.58 10.10
CA ARG A 246 13.37 -6.18 10.71
C ARG A 246 13.25 -6.31 12.22
N TYR A 247 14.22 -6.99 12.82
CA TYR A 247 14.35 -7.11 14.26
C TYR A 247 15.34 -6.06 14.78
N SER A 248 14.94 -5.22 15.73
CA SER A 248 15.88 -4.37 16.47
C SER A 248 16.58 -5.22 17.52
N GLN A 249 17.90 -5.06 17.66
CA GLN A 249 18.61 -5.64 18.80
C GLN A 249 18.19 -4.89 20.07
N PRO A 250 17.93 -5.60 21.19
CA PRO A 250 17.54 -4.95 22.43
C PRO A 250 18.67 -4.06 22.94
N GLN A 251 18.43 -2.75 23.00
CA GLN A 251 19.18 -1.83 23.83
C GLN A 251 18.30 -1.47 25.01
N GLY A 252 18.55 -2.11 26.15
CA GLY A 252 17.81 -1.93 27.40
C GLY A 252 16.82 -3.06 27.68
N GLU A 253 16.75 -3.43 28.96
CA GLU A 253 15.67 -4.25 29.52
C GLU A 253 14.37 -3.44 29.42
N GLU A 254 13.29 -4.04 28.92
CA GLU A 254 11.94 -3.44 28.68
C GLU A 254 11.61 -2.94 27.26
N ALA A 255 12.08 -3.57 26.18
CA ALA A 255 11.41 -3.47 24.87
C ALA A 255 10.32 -4.56 24.75
N THR A 256 9.06 -4.19 24.54
CA THR A 256 7.99 -5.17 24.27
C THR A 256 8.26 -5.90 22.94
N ASP A 257 7.79 -7.14 22.78
CA ASP A 257 7.99 -7.93 21.54
C ASP A 257 7.53 -7.18 20.26
N GLU A 258 6.52 -6.32 20.39
CA GLU A 258 6.01 -5.46 19.31
C GLU A 258 6.94 -4.31 18.96
N GLN A 259 7.73 -3.80 19.91
CA GLN A 259 8.77 -2.78 19.65
C GLN A 259 10.02 -3.38 18.99
N GLN A 260 10.21 -4.70 19.11
CA GLN A 260 11.36 -5.42 18.57
C GLN A 260 11.17 -5.82 17.09
N GLN A 261 9.95 -5.80 16.56
CA GLN A 261 9.62 -6.25 15.21
C GLN A 261 9.03 -5.11 14.38
N GLN A 262 9.72 -4.75 13.29
CA GLN A 262 9.28 -3.68 12.40
C GLN A 262 9.11 -4.20 10.97
N LEU A 263 7.92 -4.03 10.41
CA LEU A 263 7.67 -4.32 9.01
C LEU A 263 8.39 -3.29 8.13
N VAL A 264 9.24 -3.75 7.23
CA VAL A 264 9.98 -2.89 6.29
C VAL A 264 9.68 -3.28 4.86
N LEU A 265 9.72 -2.30 3.97
CA LEU A 265 9.72 -2.58 2.53
C LEU A 265 11.12 -2.98 2.09
N THR A 266 11.16 -3.81 1.06
CA THR A 266 12.40 -4.24 0.42
C THR A 266 12.30 -4.03 -1.08
N LEU A 267 13.40 -3.69 -1.72
CA LEU A 267 13.48 -3.56 -3.15
C LEU A 267 14.59 -4.47 -3.67
N ASN A 268 14.22 -5.41 -4.54
CA ASN A 268 15.11 -6.45 -5.05
C ASN A 268 15.87 -7.15 -3.90
N GLY A 269 15.15 -7.41 -2.79
CA GLY A 269 15.67 -8.03 -1.57
C GLY A 269 16.47 -7.12 -0.64
N LYS A 270 16.69 -5.84 -0.98
CA LYS A 270 17.40 -4.89 -0.11
C LYS A 270 16.41 -4.08 0.72
N HIS A 271 16.66 -3.93 2.01
CA HIS A 271 15.80 -3.13 2.89
C HIS A 271 15.78 -1.67 2.45
N LEU A 272 14.58 -1.10 2.42
CA LEU A 272 14.37 0.32 2.21
C LEU A 272 14.31 1.01 3.58
N PRO A 273 14.94 2.18 3.74
CA PRO A 273 14.75 2.98 4.93
C PRO A 273 13.30 3.48 5.01
N TYR A 274 12.83 3.78 6.22
CA TYR A 274 11.63 4.60 6.34
C TYR A 274 11.91 5.99 5.80
N VAL A 275 10.89 6.60 5.21
CA VAL A 275 10.93 8.03 4.89
C VAL A 275 10.87 8.79 6.22
N GLN A 276 11.82 9.72 6.40
CA GLN A 276 11.89 10.61 7.57
C GLN A 276 10.92 11.77 7.42
#